data_AF-A0A255SZT6-F1
#
_entry.id   AF-A0A255SZT6-F1
#
_cell.length_a   1.000
_cell.length_b   1.000
_cell.length_c   1.000
_cell.angle_alpha   90.00
_cell.angle_beta   90.00
_cell.angle_gamma   90.00
#
_symmetry.space_group_name_H-M   'P 1'
#
loop_
_entity.id
_entity.type
_entity.pdbx_description
1 polymer ?
#
loop_
_entity_poly.entity_id
_entity_poly.type
_entity_poly.pdbx_seq_one_letter_code
_entity_poly.pdbx_strand_id
1 'polypeptide(L)'
;MRYRLFGDLCLFGKAYRATRHEIRASLKILAVVTIVFAAALFFAERLSNRDYTFWDALVWTFVKYVEDPADIVLPPVTVIGKIVGTLVGVLGIAIFAVPAGLIGSGMMDAMSEEKREKELIAYRQRMRKSFRRMVDKTLRGYLNSLPDGGGEAFRKLYFVPQRIPVARIQLRQGIDMKDIFDVCHQFPEFRLKNLAEAVSEENHPEDRFVVEHYPLNRSYGYAINRKSRVTIVSASSSAENGTGWFSYYLAKFGGFNFVSKDIEADSDELDSFYNLADKPVSDKQAANRKAFLNDLKEMVTTEDSWIILFTAHIKSSMNKVDFHFADAEKDGSDSTVIQQDNYKTLLQKLSEMLYTDYALESDLQSQRFPLTKNNLGYRLRQKGIVCNTFVLRPSCDIINFDNRRLLIAYRMATIISQQLDAGRGIQPDDVKDFKETEFGYKEIIYVD
;
A
#
# COMPACT_ATOMS: atom_id res chain seq x y z
N MET A 1 -27.27 -17.51 -19.40
CA MET A 1 -26.73 -17.54 -20.78
C MET A 1 -26.38 -16.14 -21.30
N ARG A 2 -27.31 -15.16 -21.26
CA ARG A 2 -27.04 -13.76 -21.68
C ARG A 2 -25.82 -13.10 -21.00
N TYR A 3 -25.62 -13.29 -19.70
CA TYR A 3 -24.47 -12.69 -18.98
C TYR A 3 -23.08 -13.22 -19.39
N ARG A 4 -22.97 -14.45 -19.91
CA ARG A 4 -21.68 -15.00 -20.39
C ARG A 4 -21.28 -14.39 -21.74
N LEU A 5 -22.23 -14.28 -22.67
CA LEU A 5 -21.99 -13.69 -23.99
C LEU A 5 -21.50 -12.24 -23.91
N PHE A 6 -22.05 -11.44 -22.99
CA PHE A 6 -21.59 -10.06 -22.77
C PHE A 6 -20.16 -10.01 -22.21
N GLY A 7 -19.78 -10.99 -21.37
CA GLY A 7 -18.41 -11.13 -20.87
C GLY A 7 -17.41 -11.46 -21.99
N ASP A 8 -17.76 -12.42 -22.85
CA ASP A 8 -16.93 -12.86 -23.96
C ASP A 8 -16.74 -11.75 -25.02
N LEU A 9 -17.79 -10.98 -25.31
CA LEU A 9 -17.72 -9.79 -26.18
C LEU A 9 -16.87 -8.67 -25.57
N CYS A 10 -16.91 -8.50 -24.25
CA CYS A 10 -16.07 -7.52 -23.55
C CYS A 10 -14.59 -7.92 -23.59
N LEU A 11 -14.28 -9.21 -23.39
CA LEU A 11 -12.94 -9.78 -23.51
C LEU A 11 -12.38 -9.56 -24.93
N PHE A 12 -13.17 -9.88 -25.96
CA PHE A 12 -12.81 -9.60 -27.35
C PHE A 12 -12.54 -8.11 -27.59
N GLY A 13 -13.40 -7.24 -27.06
CA GLY A 13 -13.22 -5.78 -27.16
C GLY A 13 -11.95 -5.28 -26.46
N LYS A 14 -11.57 -5.86 -25.32
CA LYS A 14 -10.30 -5.57 -24.64
C LYS A 14 -9.11 -6.04 -25.47
N ALA A 15 -9.15 -7.29 -25.95
CA ALA A 15 -8.11 -7.87 -26.79
C ALA A 15 -7.86 -7.05 -28.07
N TYR A 16 -8.92 -6.71 -28.81
CA TYR A 16 -8.83 -5.87 -30.01
C TYR A 16 -8.22 -4.50 -29.70
N ARG A 17 -8.60 -3.87 -28.58
CA ARG A 17 -8.03 -2.57 -28.18
C ARG A 17 -6.54 -2.66 -27.84
N ALA A 18 -6.08 -3.76 -27.26
CA ALA A 18 -4.68 -3.98 -26.95
C ALA A 18 -3.85 -4.17 -28.24
N THR A 19 -4.32 -4.99 -29.19
CA THR A 19 -3.56 -5.35 -30.40
C THR A 19 -3.87 -4.48 -31.62
N ARG A 20 -4.72 -3.46 -31.51
CA ARG A 20 -5.11 -2.55 -32.62
C ARG A 20 -3.93 -1.91 -33.36
N HIS A 21 -2.83 -1.64 -32.67
CA HIS A 21 -1.65 -1.00 -33.27
C HIS A 21 -0.92 -1.98 -34.18
N GLU A 22 -0.79 -3.23 -33.73
CA GLU A 22 -0.19 -4.34 -34.49
C GLU A 22 -1.05 -4.72 -35.68
N ILE A 23 -2.38 -4.80 -35.51
CA ILE A 23 -3.34 -5.06 -36.60
C ILE A 23 -3.28 -3.96 -37.68
N ARG A 24 -3.17 -2.68 -37.27
CA ARG A 24 -3.02 -1.58 -38.24
C ARG A 24 -1.68 -1.63 -38.95
N ALA A 25 -0.61 -2.02 -38.26
CA ALA A 25 0.71 -2.15 -38.86
C ALA A 25 0.73 -3.29 -39.90
N SER A 26 0.16 -4.46 -39.57
CA SER A 26 0.05 -5.58 -40.52
C SER A 26 -0.80 -5.23 -41.74
N LEU A 27 -1.91 -4.49 -41.55
CA LEU A 27 -2.75 -4.01 -42.67
C LEU A 27 -2.02 -3.03 -43.59
N LYS A 28 -1.13 -2.17 -43.06
CA LYS A 28 -0.30 -1.27 -43.88
C LYS A 28 0.72 -2.03 -44.70
N ILE A 29 1.40 -3.01 -44.08
CA ILE A 29 2.36 -3.88 -44.77
C ILE A 29 1.64 -4.63 -45.90
N LEU A 30 0.46 -5.17 -45.61
CA LEU A 30 -0.40 -5.80 -46.60
C LEU A 30 -0.64 -4.86 -47.79
N ALA A 31 -1.15 -3.65 -47.56
CA ALA A 31 -1.47 -2.72 -48.63
C ALA A 31 -0.26 -2.42 -49.53
N VAL A 32 0.93 -2.24 -48.95
CA VAL A 32 2.17 -2.02 -49.73
C VAL A 32 2.52 -3.24 -50.57
N VAL A 33 2.47 -4.43 -49.97
CA VAL A 33 2.82 -5.67 -50.67
C VAL A 33 1.81 -5.96 -51.78
N THR A 34 0.53 -5.71 -51.57
CA THR A 34 -0.53 -5.81 -52.59
C THR A 34 -0.24 -4.90 -53.78
N ILE A 35 0.18 -3.66 -53.56
CA ILE A 35 0.53 -2.72 -54.64
C ILE A 35 1.72 -3.24 -55.44
N VAL A 36 2.74 -3.80 -54.78
CA VAL A 36 3.92 -4.38 -55.44
C VAL A 36 3.53 -5.56 -56.32
N PHE A 37 2.71 -6.48 -55.81
CA PHE A 37 2.24 -7.64 -56.58
C PHE A 37 1.29 -7.24 -57.72
N ALA A 38 0.39 -6.28 -57.49
CA ALA A 38 -0.49 -5.75 -58.54
C ALA A 38 0.32 -5.08 -59.66
N ALA A 39 1.37 -4.32 -59.33
CA ALA A 39 2.27 -3.74 -60.33
C ALA A 39 3.02 -4.83 -61.13
N ALA A 40 3.56 -5.85 -60.45
CA ALA A 40 4.23 -6.97 -61.11
C ALA A 40 3.28 -7.73 -62.04
N LEU A 41 2.04 -7.98 -61.61
CA LEU A 41 1.01 -8.64 -62.40
C LEU A 41 0.60 -7.81 -63.62
N PHE A 42 0.44 -6.48 -63.44
CA PHE A 42 0.16 -5.55 -64.53
C PHE A 42 1.25 -5.60 -65.61
N PHE A 43 2.52 -5.51 -65.24
CA PHE A 43 3.61 -5.58 -66.21
C PHE A 43 3.70 -6.94 -66.91
N ALA A 44 3.41 -8.03 -66.20
CA ALA A 44 3.43 -9.38 -66.78
C ALA A 44 2.30 -9.58 -67.80
N GLU A 45 1.06 -9.22 -67.45
CA GLU A 45 -0.12 -9.46 -68.30
C GLU A 45 -0.24 -8.46 -69.45
N ARG A 46 0.28 -7.24 -69.31
CA ARG A 46 0.26 -6.23 -70.38
C ARG A 46 1.09 -6.61 -71.60
N LEU A 47 2.01 -7.59 -71.46
CA LEU A 47 2.73 -8.20 -72.58
C LEU A 47 1.80 -9.02 -73.49
N SER A 48 0.71 -9.56 -72.95
CA SER A 48 -0.24 -10.42 -73.66
C SER A 48 -1.53 -9.69 -74.03
N ASN A 49 -2.06 -8.86 -73.12
CA ASN A 49 -3.27 -8.07 -73.34
C ASN A 49 -3.01 -6.57 -73.11
N ARG A 50 -3.09 -5.77 -74.17
CA ARG A 50 -2.81 -4.32 -74.10
C ARG A 50 -3.87 -3.53 -73.32
N ASP A 51 -5.08 -4.07 -73.21
CA ASP A 51 -6.22 -3.43 -72.51
C ASP A 51 -6.23 -3.72 -71.01
N TYR A 52 -5.33 -4.60 -70.51
CA TYR A 52 -5.22 -4.90 -69.08
C TYR A 52 -4.70 -3.70 -68.31
N THR A 53 -5.51 -3.18 -67.39
CA THR A 53 -5.20 -1.99 -66.60
C THR A 53 -4.58 -2.34 -65.24
N PHE A 54 -3.94 -1.37 -64.59
CA PHE A 54 -3.46 -1.56 -63.21
C PHE A 54 -4.61 -1.82 -62.24
N TRP A 55 -5.80 -1.27 -62.51
CA TRP A 55 -7.00 -1.52 -61.71
C TRP A 55 -7.44 -2.98 -61.81
N ASP A 56 -7.36 -3.58 -63.00
CA ASP A 56 -7.66 -5.00 -63.19
C ASP A 56 -6.69 -5.87 -62.38
N ALA A 57 -5.41 -5.52 -62.37
CA ALA A 57 -4.39 -6.20 -61.57
C ALA A 57 -4.61 -6.05 -60.05
N LEU A 58 -4.98 -4.85 -59.60
CA LEU A 58 -5.21 -4.54 -58.19
C LEU A 58 -6.48 -5.25 -57.66
N VAL A 59 -7.58 -5.17 -58.41
CA VAL A 59 -8.85 -5.84 -58.08
C VAL A 59 -8.64 -7.35 -58.11
N TRP A 60 -7.94 -7.89 -59.11
CA TRP A 60 -7.61 -9.31 -59.15
C TRP A 60 -6.81 -9.75 -57.91
N THR A 61 -5.74 -9.02 -57.57
CA THR A 61 -4.90 -9.34 -56.41
C THR A 61 -5.71 -9.31 -55.10
N PHE A 62 -6.60 -8.32 -54.94
CA PHE A 62 -7.45 -8.21 -53.76
C PHE A 62 -8.49 -9.32 -53.67
N VAL A 63 -9.21 -9.60 -54.76
CA VAL A 63 -10.25 -10.64 -54.81
C VAL A 63 -9.65 -12.03 -54.58
N LYS A 64 -8.43 -12.28 -55.08
CA LYS A 64 -7.71 -13.53 -54.82
C LYS A 64 -7.31 -13.73 -53.36
N TYR A 65 -7.11 -12.68 -52.57
CA TYR A 65 -6.91 -12.86 -51.13
C TYR A 65 -8.16 -13.42 -50.43
N VAL A 66 -9.37 -13.08 -50.92
CA VAL A 66 -10.65 -13.57 -50.37
C VAL A 66 -11.10 -14.89 -51.04
N GLU A 67 -10.18 -15.57 -51.74
CA GLU A 67 -10.42 -16.84 -52.45
C GLU A 67 -11.43 -16.77 -53.61
N ASP A 68 -11.89 -15.58 -54.01
CA ASP A 68 -12.75 -15.36 -55.18
C ASP A 68 -13.98 -16.31 -55.27
N PRO A 69 -14.84 -16.39 -54.25
CA PRO A 69 -15.94 -17.37 -54.22
C PRO A 69 -17.00 -17.17 -55.30
N ALA A 70 -17.01 -16.00 -55.96
CA ALA A 70 -18.00 -15.62 -56.97
C ALA A 70 -17.44 -15.65 -58.41
N ASP A 71 -16.18 -16.07 -58.59
CA ASP A 71 -15.47 -16.14 -59.88
C ASP A 71 -15.63 -14.85 -60.71
N ILE A 72 -15.40 -13.70 -60.06
CA ILE A 72 -15.69 -12.38 -60.62
C ILE A 72 -14.50 -11.79 -61.40
N VAL A 73 -13.32 -12.41 -61.32
CA VAL A 73 -12.09 -11.92 -61.96
C VAL A 73 -11.38 -13.01 -62.76
N LEU A 74 -11.00 -12.68 -64.00
CA LEU A 74 -10.32 -13.62 -64.90
C LEU A 74 -8.87 -13.89 -64.45
N PRO A 75 -8.38 -15.15 -64.47
CA PRO A 75 -7.02 -15.49 -64.07
C PRO A 75 -5.96 -15.00 -65.08
N PRO A 76 -4.71 -14.75 -64.62
CA PRO A 76 -3.61 -14.35 -65.50
C PRO A 76 -3.28 -15.44 -66.52
N VAL A 77 -3.02 -15.03 -67.75
CA VAL A 77 -2.83 -15.94 -68.88
C VAL A 77 -1.33 -16.21 -69.11
N THR A 78 -0.46 -15.25 -68.79
CA THR A 78 0.98 -15.35 -69.02
C THR A 78 1.68 -16.28 -68.04
N VAL A 79 2.80 -16.88 -68.44
CA VAL A 79 3.60 -17.77 -67.57
C VAL A 79 4.12 -16.99 -66.36
N ILE A 80 4.62 -15.76 -66.56
CA ILE A 80 5.10 -14.90 -65.47
C ILE A 80 3.93 -14.48 -64.56
N GLY A 81 2.78 -14.09 -65.14
CA GLY A 81 1.58 -13.75 -64.38
C GLY A 81 1.05 -14.90 -63.53
N LYS A 82 1.14 -16.15 -64.01
CA LYS A 82 0.80 -17.35 -63.23
C LYS A 82 1.75 -17.56 -62.05
N ILE A 83 3.06 -17.32 -62.22
CA ILE A 83 4.03 -17.39 -61.12
C ILE A 83 3.73 -16.33 -60.05
N VAL A 84 3.49 -15.09 -60.47
CA VAL A 84 3.10 -13.98 -59.58
C VAL A 84 1.77 -14.31 -58.88
N GLY A 85 0.80 -14.85 -59.61
CA GLY A 85 -0.49 -15.27 -59.07
C GLY A 85 -0.38 -16.37 -58.01
N THR A 86 0.50 -17.35 -58.18
CA THR A 86 0.78 -18.37 -57.17
C THR A 86 1.39 -17.75 -55.91
N LEU A 87 2.33 -16.81 -56.05
CA LEU A 87 2.91 -16.10 -54.91
C LEU A 87 1.87 -15.25 -54.17
N VAL A 88 0.97 -14.57 -54.89
CA VAL A 88 -0.17 -13.84 -54.32
C VAL A 88 -1.10 -14.78 -53.54
N GLY A 89 -1.40 -15.96 -54.08
CA GLY A 89 -2.23 -16.96 -53.41
C GLY A 89 -1.62 -17.47 -52.11
N VAL A 90 -0.33 -17.84 -52.12
CA VAL A 90 0.39 -18.25 -50.90
C VAL A 90 0.40 -17.12 -49.87
N LEU A 91 0.65 -15.89 -50.31
CA LEU A 91 0.68 -14.75 -49.42
C LEU A 91 -0.70 -14.43 -48.84
N GLY A 92 -1.77 -14.59 -49.63
CA GLY A 92 -3.15 -14.37 -49.18
C GLY A 92 -3.50 -15.20 -47.95
N ILE A 93 -3.15 -16.47 -47.96
CA ILE A 93 -3.32 -17.37 -46.80
C ILE A 93 -2.54 -16.85 -45.59
N ALA A 94 -1.28 -16.45 -45.78
CA ALA A 94 -0.44 -15.94 -44.70
C ALA A 94 -0.97 -14.62 -44.11
N ILE A 95 -1.48 -13.72 -44.95
CA ILE A 95 -2.00 -12.41 -44.55
C ILE A 95 -3.26 -12.56 -43.70
N PHE A 96 -4.20 -13.42 -44.09
CA PHE A 96 -5.45 -13.62 -43.34
C PHE A 96 -5.21 -14.29 -41.98
N ALA A 97 -4.15 -15.09 -41.86
CA ALA A 97 -3.76 -15.71 -40.59
C ALA A 97 -3.25 -14.70 -39.55
N VAL A 98 -2.65 -13.58 -39.97
CA VAL A 98 -2.03 -12.60 -39.05
C VAL A 98 -3.05 -11.89 -38.16
N PRO A 99 -4.12 -11.24 -38.67
CA PRO A 99 -5.13 -10.61 -37.82
C PRO A 99 -5.81 -11.59 -36.87
N ALA A 100 -6.13 -12.80 -37.35
CA ALA A 100 -6.73 -13.84 -36.52
C ALA A 100 -5.77 -14.28 -35.39
N GLY A 101 -4.47 -14.46 -35.70
CA GLY A 101 -3.43 -14.78 -34.73
C GLY A 101 -3.23 -13.68 -33.68
N LEU A 102 -3.18 -12.42 -34.09
CA LEU A 102 -3.02 -11.26 -33.19
C LEU A 102 -4.23 -11.07 -32.26
N ILE A 103 -5.45 -11.29 -32.76
CA ILE A 103 -6.64 -11.25 -31.90
C ILE A 103 -6.62 -12.43 -30.94
N GLY A 104 -6.23 -13.62 -31.40
CA GLY A 104 -6.08 -14.81 -30.58
C GLY A 104 -5.08 -14.62 -29.43
N SER A 105 -3.89 -14.10 -29.70
CA SER A 105 -2.88 -13.81 -28.68
C SER A 105 -3.36 -12.75 -27.69
N GLY A 106 -3.96 -11.65 -28.18
CA GLY A 106 -4.51 -10.60 -27.30
C GLY A 106 -5.63 -11.11 -26.39
N MET A 107 -6.41 -12.09 -26.84
CA MET A 107 -7.43 -12.73 -26.00
C MET A 107 -6.80 -13.65 -24.95
N MET A 108 -5.77 -14.40 -25.31
CA MET A 108 -5.00 -15.23 -24.37
C MET A 108 -4.35 -14.37 -23.27
N ASP A 109 -3.78 -13.22 -23.64
CA ASP A 109 -3.19 -12.26 -22.70
C ASP A 109 -4.25 -11.65 -21.78
N ALA A 110 -5.40 -11.24 -22.32
CA ALA A 110 -6.50 -10.72 -21.51
C ALA A 110 -7.04 -11.77 -20.51
N MET A 111 -7.12 -13.04 -20.94
CA MET A 111 -7.52 -14.15 -20.08
C MET A 111 -6.47 -14.47 -19.00
N SER A 112 -5.19 -14.41 -19.33
CA SER A 112 -4.11 -14.67 -18.39
C SER A 112 -4.05 -13.58 -17.32
N GLU A 113 -4.26 -12.31 -17.68
CA GLU A 113 -4.36 -11.18 -16.76
C GLU A 113 -5.58 -11.32 -15.82
N GLU A 114 -6.76 -11.65 -16.35
CA GLU A 114 -7.96 -11.87 -15.51
C GLU A 114 -7.77 -13.06 -14.56
N LYS A 115 -7.12 -14.12 -15.01
CA LYS A 115 -6.76 -15.27 -14.15
C LYS A 115 -5.78 -14.83 -13.06
N ARG A 116 -4.77 -14.03 -13.42
CA ARG A 116 -3.77 -13.51 -12.48
C ARG A 116 -4.40 -12.63 -11.42
N GLU A 117 -5.30 -11.73 -11.79
CA GLU A 117 -6.04 -10.88 -10.85
C GLU A 117 -6.84 -11.73 -9.85
N LYS A 118 -7.55 -12.77 -10.34
CA LYS A 118 -8.29 -13.70 -9.47
C LYS A 118 -7.38 -14.47 -8.52
N GLU A 119 -6.21 -14.90 -8.98
CA GLU A 119 -5.19 -15.54 -8.15
C GLU A 119 -4.69 -14.59 -7.04
N LEU A 120 -4.35 -13.35 -7.39
CA LEU A 120 -3.90 -12.33 -6.43
C LEU A 120 -4.98 -12.01 -5.39
N ILE A 121 -6.26 -11.94 -5.78
CA ILE A 121 -7.38 -11.79 -4.84
C ILE A 121 -7.48 -13.01 -3.91
N ALA A 122 -7.32 -14.23 -4.42
CA ALA A 122 -7.31 -15.43 -3.58
C ALA A 122 -6.12 -15.42 -2.60
N TYR A 123 -4.94 -15.00 -3.06
CA TYR A 123 -3.73 -14.87 -2.24
C TYR A 123 -3.88 -13.80 -1.17
N ARG A 124 -4.45 -12.64 -1.50
CA ARG A 124 -4.85 -11.60 -0.54
C ARG A 124 -5.68 -12.19 0.59
N GLN A 125 -6.70 -12.99 0.29
CA GLN A 125 -7.53 -13.63 1.32
C GLN A 125 -6.76 -14.64 2.17
N ARG A 126 -5.87 -15.44 1.59
CA ARG A 126 -4.99 -16.37 2.33
C ARG A 126 -3.99 -15.63 3.22
N MET A 127 -3.42 -14.52 2.74
CA MET A 127 -2.56 -13.65 3.52
C MET A 127 -3.32 -13.02 4.68
N ARG A 128 -4.55 -12.49 4.48
CA ARG A 128 -5.41 -12.00 5.58
C ARG A 128 -5.61 -13.08 6.66
N LYS A 129 -5.84 -14.33 6.26
CA LYS A 129 -5.98 -15.46 7.19
C LYS A 129 -4.72 -15.75 8.03
N SER A 130 -3.55 -15.34 7.57
CA SER A 130 -2.30 -15.46 8.34
C SER A 130 -2.25 -14.50 9.52
N PHE A 131 -3.01 -13.40 9.47
CA PHE A 131 -3.20 -12.42 10.54
C PHE A 131 -4.41 -12.76 11.43
N ARG A 132 -4.57 -14.05 11.79
CA ARG A 132 -5.57 -14.47 12.77
C ARG A 132 -5.33 -13.73 14.09
N ARG A 133 -6.37 -13.12 14.65
CA ARG A 133 -6.22 -12.43 15.94
C ARG A 133 -5.86 -13.42 17.05
N MET A 134 -4.96 -13.02 17.94
CA MET A 134 -4.40 -13.87 19.00
C MET A 134 -4.47 -13.16 20.36
N VAL A 135 -4.45 -13.94 21.44
CA VAL A 135 -4.33 -13.42 22.79
C VAL A 135 -2.86 -13.15 23.09
N ASP A 136 -2.56 -12.00 23.69
CA ASP A 136 -1.26 -11.73 24.28
C ASP A 136 -1.21 -12.27 25.71
N LYS A 137 -0.33 -13.25 25.96
CA LYS A 137 -0.26 -13.95 27.26
C LYS A 137 0.21 -13.04 28.38
N THR A 138 1.15 -12.14 28.10
CA THR A 138 1.76 -11.23 29.08
C THR A 138 0.72 -10.24 29.59
N LEU A 139 0.07 -9.53 28.68
CA LEU A 139 -1.01 -8.59 29.02
C LEU A 139 -2.19 -9.32 29.65
N ARG A 140 -2.59 -10.49 29.13
CA ARG A 140 -3.65 -11.29 29.75
C ARG A 140 -3.34 -11.68 31.19
N GLY A 141 -2.12 -12.12 31.46
CA GLY A 141 -1.67 -12.49 32.80
C GLY A 141 -1.76 -11.31 33.76
N TYR A 142 -1.27 -10.14 33.33
CA TYR A 142 -1.38 -8.91 34.12
C TYR A 142 -2.84 -8.51 34.37
N LEU A 143 -3.69 -8.45 33.35
CA LEU A 143 -5.10 -8.09 33.53
C LEU A 143 -5.81 -9.03 34.51
N ASN A 144 -5.55 -10.34 34.42
CA ASN A 144 -6.13 -11.32 35.35
C ASN A 144 -5.64 -11.16 36.80
N SER A 145 -4.51 -10.47 37.03
CA SER A 145 -4.03 -10.13 38.38
C SER A 145 -4.71 -8.91 38.96
N LEU A 146 -5.40 -8.10 38.14
CA LEU A 146 -6.16 -6.95 38.62
C LEU A 146 -7.51 -7.41 39.22
N PRO A 147 -8.01 -6.75 40.28
CA PRO A 147 -9.26 -7.15 40.95
C PRO A 147 -10.48 -7.23 40.02
N ASP A 148 -10.56 -6.37 39.01
CA ASP A 148 -11.66 -6.29 38.04
C ASP A 148 -11.31 -6.90 36.67
N GLY A 149 -10.16 -7.56 36.54
CA GLY A 149 -9.70 -8.08 35.25
C GLY A 149 -9.27 -6.98 34.26
N GLY A 150 -9.03 -5.75 34.74
CA GLY A 150 -8.86 -4.56 33.92
C GLY A 150 -10.17 -3.97 33.40
N GLY A 151 -11.33 -4.45 33.86
CA GLY A 151 -12.65 -3.98 33.46
C GLY A 151 -13.27 -4.76 32.29
N GLU A 152 -14.57 -4.54 32.06
CA GLU A 152 -15.35 -5.33 31.08
C GLU A 152 -14.77 -5.27 29.66
N ALA A 153 -14.24 -4.11 29.26
CA ALA A 153 -13.65 -3.86 27.95
C ALA A 153 -12.49 -4.80 27.63
N PHE A 154 -11.78 -5.30 28.65
CA PHE A 154 -10.56 -6.09 28.51
C PHE A 154 -10.76 -7.60 28.78
N ARG A 155 -12.00 -8.02 29.05
CA ARG A 155 -12.32 -9.42 29.36
C ARG A 155 -12.00 -10.38 28.20
N LYS A 156 -12.14 -9.95 26.95
CA LYS A 156 -11.76 -10.71 25.74
C LYS A 156 -10.99 -9.78 24.82
N LEU A 157 -9.71 -10.10 24.60
CA LEU A 157 -8.77 -9.27 23.86
C LEU A 157 -8.07 -10.15 22.84
N TYR A 158 -8.43 -9.95 21.58
CA TYR A 158 -7.78 -10.57 20.44
C TYR A 158 -7.10 -9.48 19.61
N PHE A 159 -5.79 -9.63 19.43
CA PHE A 159 -4.93 -8.68 18.74
C PHE A 159 -4.56 -9.19 17.37
N VAL A 160 -4.55 -8.31 16.38
CA VAL A 160 -3.97 -8.63 15.07
C VAL A 160 -2.46 -8.79 15.27
N PRO A 161 -1.84 -9.88 14.77
CA PRO A 161 -0.39 -10.01 14.84
C PRO A 161 0.29 -8.81 14.17
N GLN A 162 1.33 -8.26 14.78
CA GLN A 162 2.09 -7.12 14.23
C GLN A 162 2.60 -7.40 12.82
N ARG A 163 3.10 -8.61 12.60
CA ARG A 163 3.73 -9.03 11.36
C ARG A 163 3.75 -10.55 11.24
N ILE A 164 3.89 -11.04 10.02
CA ILE A 164 4.06 -12.46 9.70
C ILE A 164 5.34 -12.62 8.86
N PRO A 165 6.30 -13.47 9.27
CA PRO A 165 7.46 -13.76 8.43
C PRO A 165 7.06 -14.31 7.06
N VAL A 166 7.71 -13.84 6.00
CA VAL A 166 7.45 -14.29 4.61
C VAL A 166 7.54 -15.82 4.52
N ALA A 167 8.58 -16.42 5.09
CA ALA A 167 8.76 -17.87 5.12
C ALA A 167 7.56 -18.62 5.73
N ARG A 168 6.86 -18.03 6.72
CA ARG A 168 5.67 -18.63 7.31
C ARG A 168 4.48 -18.59 6.35
N ILE A 169 4.34 -17.52 5.55
CA ILE A 169 3.30 -17.42 4.52
C ILE A 169 3.58 -18.44 3.42
N GLN A 170 4.83 -18.54 2.95
CA GLN A 170 5.23 -19.53 1.94
C GLN A 170 4.90 -20.96 2.39
N LEU A 171 5.37 -21.36 3.59
CA LEU A 171 5.19 -22.72 4.10
C LEU A 171 3.74 -23.07 4.44
N ARG A 172 2.96 -22.13 5.01
CA ARG A 172 1.60 -22.44 5.49
C ARG A 172 0.49 -22.14 4.48
N GLN A 173 0.70 -21.15 3.61
CA GLN A 173 -0.31 -20.74 2.62
C GLN A 173 0.03 -21.22 1.21
N GLY A 174 1.26 -21.70 0.94
CA GLY A 174 1.69 -22.11 -0.40
C GLY A 174 1.60 -20.94 -1.37
N ILE A 175 2.17 -19.80 -0.99
CA ILE A 175 2.25 -18.58 -1.80
C ILE A 175 3.73 -18.27 -1.99
N ASP A 176 4.19 -18.12 -3.23
CA ASP A 176 5.58 -17.84 -3.51
C ASP A 176 5.97 -16.39 -3.20
N MET A 177 7.27 -16.10 -3.09
CA MET A 177 7.73 -14.75 -2.74
C MET A 177 7.27 -13.69 -3.75
N LYS A 178 7.30 -14.02 -5.05
CA LYS A 178 6.78 -13.14 -6.11
C LYS A 178 5.31 -12.82 -5.88
N ASP A 179 4.50 -13.82 -5.54
CA ASP A 179 3.08 -13.64 -5.30
C ASP A 179 2.80 -12.83 -4.03
N ILE A 180 3.59 -13.02 -2.98
CA ILE A 180 3.52 -12.19 -1.75
C ILE A 180 3.86 -10.74 -2.09
N PHE A 181 4.93 -10.50 -2.87
CA PHE A 181 5.32 -9.18 -3.33
C PHE A 181 4.21 -8.52 -4.15
N ASP A 182 3.67 -9.23 -5.15
CA ASP A 182 2.59 -8.72 -6.01
C ASP A 182 1.33 -8.39 -5.19
N VAL A 183 0.99 -9.20 -4.17
CA VAL A 183 -0.11 -8.89 -3.25
C VAL A 183 0.17 -7.63 -2.43
N CYS A 184 1.37 -7.49 -1.85
CA CYS A 184 1.75 -6.29 -1.10
C CYS A 184 1.79 -5.03 -1.98
N HIS A 185 2.13 -5.18 -3.26
CA HIS A 185 2.16 -4.07 -4.21
C HIS A 185 0.75 -3.66 -4.67
N GLN A 186 -0.13 -4.63 -4.93
CA GLN A 186 -1.49 -4.37 -5.41
C GLN A 186 -2.47 -3.95 -4.30
N PHE A 187 -2.30 -4.48 -3.09
CA PHE A 187 -3.26 -4.30 -1.99
C PHE A 187 -2.63 -3.50 -0.84
N PRO A 188 -3.01 -2.22 -0.65
CA PRO A 188 -2.31 -1.30 0.24
C PRO A 188 -2.41 -1.67 1.72
N GLU A 189 -3.31 -2.57 2.12
CA GLU A 189 -3.43 -3.05 3.51
C GLU A 189 -2.28 -3.96 3.95
N PHE A 190 -1.43 -4.39 3.02
CA PHE A 190 -0.25 -5.20 3.27
C PHE A 190 1.00 -4.43 2.93
N ARG A 191 2.07 -4.67 3.69
CA ARG A 191 3.38 -4.12 3.37
C ARG A 191 4.48 -5.11 3.66
N LEU A 192 5.46 -5.16 2.77
CA LEU A 192 6.70 -5.89 2.99
C LEU A 192 7.69 -5.01 3.75
N LYS A 193 8.31 -5.56 4.78
CA LYS A 193 9.33 -4.90 5.60
C LYS A 193 10.50 -5.83 5.85
N ASN A 194 11.68 -5.26 6.08
CA ASN A 194 12.85 -5.98 6.57
C ASN A 194 13.08 -5.65 8.04
N LEU A 195 13.19 -6.69 8.89
CA LEU A 195 13.44 -6.49 10.31
C LEU A 195 14.86 -6.08 10.65
N ALA A 196 15.81 -6.26 9.73
CA ALA A 196 17.17 -5.78 9.93
C ALA A 196 17.21 -4.26 10.15
N GLU A 197 16.30 -3.51 9.52
CA GLU A 197 16.15 -2.06 9.68
C GLU A 197 15.67 -1.63 11.08
N ALA A 198 15.22 -2.58 11.92
CA ALA A 198 14.85 -2.29 13.31
C ALA A 198 16.02 -2.46 14.29
N VAL A 199 17.21 -2.82 13.80
CA VAL A 199 18.39 -3.16 14.61
C VAL A 199 19.58 -2.32 14.15
N SER A 200 20.46 -1.97 15.09
CA SER A 200 21.69 -1.22 14.78
C SER A 200 22.61 -2.03 13.88
N GLU A 201 23.25 -1.38 12.89
CA GLU A 201 24.22 -2.00 12.00
C GLU A 201 25.40 -2.62 12.75
N GLU A 202 25.76 -2.09 13.92
CA GLU A 202 26.84 -2.62 14.77
C GLU A 202 26.56 -4.02 15.31
N ASN A 203 25.29 -4.45 15.31
CA ASN A 203 24.87 -5.79 15.72
C ASN A 203 24.79 -6.76 14.53
N HIS A 204 25.23 -6.34 13.34
CA HIS A 204 25.25 -7.15 12.11
C HIS A 204 23.92 -7.88 11.84
N PRO A 205 22.79 -7.15 11.71
CA PRO A 205 21.49 -7.77 11.60
C PRO A 205 21.37 -8.54 10.27
N GLU A 206 20.74 -9.71 10.35
CA GLU A 206 20.40 -10.50 9.16
C GLU A 206 19.05 -10.08 8.59
N ASP A 207 18.96 -10.08 7.26
CA ASP A 207 17.72 -9.80 6.56
C ASP A 207 16.62 -10.78 6.94
N ARG A 208 15.50 -10.23 7.39
CA ARG A 208 14.32 -11.02 7.72
C ARG A 208 13.08 -10.30 7.22
N PHE A 209 12.63 -10.74 6.05
CA PHE A 209 11.43 -10.19 5.42
C PHE A 209 10.15 -10.63 6.15
N VAL A 210 9.30 -9.66 6.40
CA VAL A 210 8.01 -9.84 7.04
C VAL A 210 6.93 -9.09 6.27
N VAL A 211 5.71 -9.57 6.38
CA VAL A 211 4.52 -8.84 5.95
C VAL A 211 3.87 -8.21 7.17
N GLU A 212 3.59 -6.92 7.10
CA GLU A 212 2.71 -6.20 8.02
C GLU A 212 1.30 -6.10 7.43
N HIS A 213 0.30 -5.97 8.30
CA HIS A 213 -1.08 -5.68 7.93
C HIS A 213 -1.60 -4.60 8.88
N TYR A 214 -2.31 -3.61 8.36
CA TYR A 214 -2.80 -2.45 9.12
C TYR A 214 -4.18 -1.99 8.62
N PRO A 215 -4.96 -1.26 9.45
CA PRO A 215 -6.25 -0.72 9.04
C PRO A 215 -6.07 0.43 8.05
N LEU A 216 -7.06 0.67 7.19
CA LEU A 216 -7.04 1.74 6.19
C LEU A 216 -8.43 2.35 5.99
N ASN A 217 -8.49 3.68 6.03
CA ASN A 217 -9.71 4.45 5.75
C ASN A 217 -9.42 5.89 5.25
N ARG A 218 -8.16 6.19 4.90
CA ARG A 218 -7.69 7.46 4.36
C ARG A 218 -6.65 7.24 3.27
N SER A 219 -6.48 8.23 2.40
CA SER A 219 -5.52 8.20 1.28
C SER A 219 -4.05 8.16 1.72
N TYR A 220 -3.78 8.64 2.94
CA TYR A 220 -2.46 8.61 3.57
C TYR A 220 -2.29 7.44 4.54
N GLY A 221 -3.34 6.66 4.82
CA GLY A 221 -3.33 5.60 5.84
C GLY A 221 -4.64 5.49 6.60
N TYR A 222 -4.63 5.86 7.87
CA TYR A 222 -5.76 5.64 8.77
C TYR A 222 -5.99 6.79 9.75
N ALA A 223 -7.26 7.06 10.05
CA ALA A 223 -7.69 8.03 11.05
C ALA A 223 -8.96 7.59 11.76
N ILE A 224 -9.02 7.81 13.07
CA ILE A 224 -10.22 7.62 13.88
C ILE A 224 -10.31 8.68 14.98
N ASN A 225 -11.44 9.37 15.01
CA ASN A 225 -11.76 10.36 16.03
C ASN A 225 -12.67 9.73 17.09
N ARG A 226 -12.12 9.48 18.27
CA ARG A 226 -12.85 8.96 19.44
C ARG A 226 -13.35 10.07 20.35
N LYS A 227 -13.22 11.34 19.95
CA LYS A 227 -13.52 12.53 20.77
C LYS A 227 -12.75 12.56 22.09
N SER A 228 -11.54 12.00 22.12
CA SER A 228 -10.62 12.15 23.24
C SER A 228 -9.90 13.50 23.15
N ARG A 229 -9.42 14.03 24.28
CA ARG A 229 -8.50 15.17 24.27
C ARG A 229 -7.10 14.76 23.80
N VAL A 230 -6.79 13.47 23.78
CA VAL A 230 -5.48 12.95 23.36
C VAL A 230 -5.60 12.34 21.96
N THR A 231 -4.66 12.70 21.09
CA THR A 231 -4.48 12.14 19.75
C THR A 231 -3.09 11.55 19.63
N ILE A 232 -3.01 10.25 19.36
CA ILE A 232 -1.75 9.58 19.03
C ILE A 232 -1.54 9.67 17.52
N VAL A 233 -0.35 10.13 17.09
CA VAL A 233 -0.02 10.33 15.68
C VAL A 233 1.19 9.49 15.30
N SER A 234 0.99 8.45 14.50
CA SER A 234 2.09 7.66 13.91
C SER A 234 2.48 8.24 12.56
N ALA A 235 3.36 9.24 12.58
CA ALA A 235 3.74 9.97 11.37
C ALA A 235 4.75 9.23 10.47
N SER A 236 5.36 8.16 10.99
CA SER A 236 6.41 7.39 10.32
C SER A 236 6.07 5.90 10.14
N SER A 237 4.80 5.50 10.29
CA SER A 237 4.39 4.09 10.19
C SER A 237 4.75 3.47 8.84
N SER A 238 4.72 4.23 7.74
CA SER A 238 5.18 3.78 6.41
C SER A 238 6.66 3.38 6.38
N ALA A 239 7.50 4.03 7.18
CA ALA A 239 8.95 3.88 7.16
C ALA A 239 9.49 2.98 8.29
N GLU A 240 9.00 3.14 9.50
CA GLU A 240 9.54 2.49 10.70
C GLU A 240 8.84 1.15 11.01
N ASN A 241 9.62 0.12 11.37
CA ASN A 241 9.07 -1.20 11.69
C ASN A 241 8.21 -1.18 12.97
N GLY A 242 6.97 -1.65 12.86
CA GLY A 242 6.09 -1.93 13.99
C GLY A 242 5.49 -0.71 14.72
N THR A 243 5.82 0.52 14.33
CA THR A 243 5.38 1.75 15.01
C THR A 243 3.89 2.00 14.85
N GLY A 244 3.34 1.81 13.66
CA GLY A 244 1.89 1.90 13.42
C GLY A 244 1.11 0.93 14.30
N TRP A 245 1.58 -0.31 14.42
CA TRP A 245 0.93 -1.32 15.25
C TRP A 245 0.96 -0.98 16.75
N PHE A 246 2.14 -0.61 17.28
CA PHE A 246 2.29 -0.26 18.69
C PHE A 246 1.46 0.96 19.06
N SER A 247 1.56 2.03 18.26
CA SER A 247 0.83 3.27 18.48
C SER A 247 -0.69 3.11 18.30
N TYR A 248 -1.14 2.26 17.37
CA TYR A 248 -2.55 1.90 17.23
C TYR A 248 -3.09 1.29 18.52
N TYR A 249 -2.39 0.31 19.10
CA TYR A 249 -2.83 -0.34 20.33
C TYR A 249 -2.68 0.56 21.57
N LEU A 250 -1.64 1.39 21.64
CA LEU A 250 -1.51 2.45 22.65
C LEU A 250 -2.73 3.38 22.62
N ALA A 251 -3.08 3.89 21.44
CA ALA A 251 -4.24 4.77 21.25
C ALA A 251 -5.54 4.06 21.61
N LYS A 252 -5.69 2.82 21.17
CA LYS A 252 -6.88 2.02 21.41
C LYS A 252 -7.07 1.74 22.90
N PHE A 253 -6.04 1.30 23.62
CA PHE A 253 -6.10 1.08 25.07
C PHE A 253 -6.49 2.32 25.85
N GLY A 254 -6.07 3.50 25.40
CA GLY A 254 -6.40 4.78 26.03
C GLY A 254 -7.77 5.34 25.67
N GLY A 255 -8.43 4.81 24.63
CA GLY A 255 -9.62 5.46 24.04
C GLY A 255 -9.28 6.77 23.31
N PHE A 256 -8.02 6.94 22.90
CA PHE A 256 -7.49 8.15 22.27
C PHE A 256 -7.89 8.26 20.80
N ASN A 257 -7.88 9.46 20.24
CA ASN A 257 -7.92 9.60 18.78
C ASN A 257 -6.62 9.01 18.18
N PHE A 258 -6.67 8.55 16.93
CA PHE A 258 -5.49 7.97 16.28
C PHE A 258 -5.41 8.39 14.83
N VAL A 259 -4.21 8.79 14.40
CA VAL A 259 -3.88 9.06 13.00
C VAL A 259 -2.57 8.38 12.65
N SER A 260 -2.51 7.70 11.52
CA SER A 260 -1.32 7.00 11.05
C SER A 260 -1.07 7.25 9.57
N LYS A 261 0.19 7.58 9.24
CA LYS A 261 0.67 7.67 7.87
C LYS A 261 1.20 6.30 7.44
N ASP A 262 0.34 5.52 6.78
CA ASP A 262 0.63 4.15 6.33
C ASP A 262 0.83 4.04 4.81
N ILE A 263 0.49 5.07 4.04
CA ILE A 263 0.63 5.03 2.58
C ILE A 263 1.71 6.03 2.18
N GLU A 264 2.73 5.52 1.51
CA GLU A 264 3.70 6.34 0.80
C GLU A 264 3.24 6.49 -0.65
N ALA A 265 3.04 7.72 -1.10
CA ALA A 265 2.57 7.98 -2.46
C ALA A 265 3.66 7.72 -3.51
N ASP A 266 4.92 7.88 -3.11
CA ASP A 266 6.11 7.67 -3.93
C ASP A 266 7.24 7.13 -3.05
N SER A 267 7.71 5.92 -3.34
CA SER A 267 8.78 5.28 -2.57
C SER A 267 10.16 5.88 -2.82
N ASP A 268 10.36 6.52 -3.98
CA ASP A 268 11.64 7.10 -4.36
C ASP A 268 11.76 8.53 -3.82
N GLU A 269 10.64 9.23 -3.68
CA GLU A 269 10.57 10.58 -3.11
C GLU A 269 9.81 10.64 -1.78
N LEU A 270 10.39 10.08 -0.70
CA LEU A 270 9.73 9.97 0.62
C LEU A 270 9.18 11.30 1.17
N ASP A 271 7.95 11.29 1.66
CA ASP A 271 7.29 12.48 2.23
C ASP A 271 7.12 12.40 3.77
N SER A 272 7.97 13.07 4.56
CA SER A 272 7.84 13.01 6.02
C SER A 272 6.64 13.79 6.55
N PHE A 273 5.76 13.13 7.30
CA PHE A 273 4.68 13.79 8.06
C PHE A 273 5.11 14.15 9.49
N TYR A 274 6.28 13.66 9.92
CA TYR A 274 6.90 14.02 11.20
C TYR A 274 7.64 15.36 11.09
N ASN A 275 8.42 15.55 10.02
CA ASN A 275 9.11 16.78 9.68
C ASN A 275 8.62 17.28 8.31
N LEU A 276 7.61 18.15 8.31
CA LEU A 276 7.02 18.71 7.09
C LEU A 276 7.95 19.80 6.53
N ALA A 277 8.97 19.39 5.78
CA ALA A 277 9.86 20.33 5.09
C ALA A 277 9.15 21.02 3.91
N ASP A 278 9.51 22.28 3.66
CA ASP A 278 9.05 23.06 2.50
C ASP A 278 9.80 22.63 1.24
N LYS A 279 9.57 21.39 0.81
CA LYS A 279 10.07 20.83 -0.44
C LYS A 279 8.94 20.67 -1.46
N PRO A 280 9.22 20.74 -2.77
CA PRO A 280 8.28 20.34 -3.80
C PRO A 280 7.80 18.90 -3.53
N VAL A 281 6.51 18.66 -3.75
CA VAL A 281 5.87 17.36 -3.62
C VAL A 281 4.90 17.17 -4.78
N SER A 282 4.62 15.93 -5.13
CA SER A 282 3.60 15.61 -6.16
C SER A 282 2.20 16.01 -5.70
N ASP A 283 1.27 16.12 -6.65
CA ASP A 283 -0.14 16.45 -6.34
C ASP A 283 -0.76 15.44 -5.36
N LYS A 284 -0.41 14.14 -5.50
CA LYS A 284 -0.89 13.07 -4.60
C LYS A 284 -0.33 13.23 -3.19
N GLN A 285 0.96 13.56 -3.05
CA GLN A 285 1.58 13.84 -1.75
C GLN A 285 0.96 15.08 -1.10
N ALA A 286 0.75 16.16 -1.85
CA ALA A 286 0.11 17.38 -1.36
C ALA A 286 -1.34 17.11 -0.88
N ALA A 287 -2.10 16.32 -1.64
CA ALA A 287 -3.46 15.90 -1.24
C ALA A 287 -3.44 15.09 0.06
N ASN A 288 -2.52 14.12 0.18
CA ASN A 288 -2.35 13.30 1.38
C ASN A 288 -1.99 14.15 2.62
N ARG A 289 -1.02 15.07 2.49
CA ARG A 289 -0.64 16.02 3.56
C ARG A 289 -1.84 16.86 4.00
N LYS A 290 -2.61 17.37 3.04
CA LYS A 290 -3.80 18.20 3.32
C LYS A 290 -4.86 17.41 4.07
N ALA A 291 -5.18 16.20 3.62
CA ALA A 291 -6.14 15.31 4.28
C ALA A 291 -5.71 15.01 5.72
N PHE A 292 -4.44 14.65 5.93
CA PHE A 292 -3.88 14.37 7.25
C PHE A 292 -3.96 15.56 8.20
N LEU A 293 -3.57 16.76 7.74
CA LEU A 293 -3.65 17.98 8.57
C LEU A 293 -5.10 18.37 8.89
N ASN A 294 -6.05 18.11 7.98
CA ASN A 294 -7.46 18.35 8.24
C ASN A 294 -8.00 17.41 9.31
N ASP A 295 -7.73 16.10 9.21
CA ASP A 295 -8.13 15.12 10.23
C ASP A 295 -7.54 15.49 11.60
N LEU A 296 -6.27 15.92 11.67
CA LEU A 296 -5.67 16.40 12.93
C LEU A 296 -6.37 17.65 13.47
N LYS A 297 -6.68 18.62 12.61
CA LYS A 297 -7.40 19.84 13.00
C LYS A 297 -8.78 19.52 13.58
N GLU A 298 -9.50 18.55 13.03
CA GLU A 298 -10.80 18.12 13.54
C GLU A 298 -10.71 17.38 14.89
N MET A 299 -9.57 16.75 15.18
CA MET A 299 -9.32 16.06 16.45
C MET A 299 -8.85 17.01 17.56
N VAL A 300 -8.33 18.19 17.21
CA VAL A 300 -8.02 19.27 18.16
C VAL A 300 -9.30 20.06 18.42
N THR A 301 -9.93 19.80 19.56
CA THR A 301 -11.24 20.37 19.92
C THR A 301 -11.13 21.59 20.82
N THR A 302 -10.03 21.69 21.58
CA THR A 302 -9.78 22.73 22.58
C THR A 302 -8.28 22.98 22.69
N GLU A 303 -7.87 24.10 23.29
CA GLU A 303 -6.47 24.37 23.62
C GLU A 303 -5.88 23.31 24.59
N ASP A 304 -6.74 22.60 25.32
CA ASP A 304 -6.39 21.47 26.19
C ASP A 304 -6.16 20.15 25.45
N SER A 305 -6.27 20.12 24.12
CA SER A 305 -5.99 18.92 23.34
C SER A 305 -4.48 18.62 23.32
N TRP A 306 -4.15 17.33 23.27
CA TRP A 306 -2.80 16.79 23.26
C TRP A 306 -2.56 15.97 21.99
N ILE A 307 -1.45 16.24 21.33
CA ILE A 307 -0.94 15.44 20.22
C ILE A 307 0.37 14.78 20.67
N ILE A 308 0.37 13.45 20.68
CA ILE A 308 1.56 12.66 20.97
C ILE A 308 2.08 12.11 19.65
N LEU A 309 3.17 12.70 19.17
CA LEU A 309 3.85 12.25 17.96
C LEU A 309 4.65 10.99 18.29
N PHE A 310 4.26 9.87 17.69
CA PHE A 310 4.89 8.57 17.91
C PHE A 310 5.83 8.23 16.77
N THR A 311 7.07 7.91 17.11
CA THR A 311 8.15 7.46 16.21
C THR A 311 9.04 6.50 17.00
N ALA A 312 10.00 5.86 16.35
CA ALA A 312 10.93 4.94 16.99
C ALA A 312 12.38 5.44 16.90
N HIS A 313 13.25 4.81 17.70
CA HIS A 313 14.68 4.95 17.55
C HIS A 313 15.36 3.58 17.67
N ILE A 314 16.54 3.44 17.07
CA ILE A 314 17.35 2.23 17.16
C ILE A 314 18.37 2.43 18.27
N LYS A 315 18.43 1.49 19.22
CA LYS A 315 19.44 1.49 20.27
C LYS A 315 20.81 1.21 19.66
N SER A 316 21.84 1.84 20.20
CA SER A 316 23.21 1.62 19.79
C SER A 316 24.19 1.66 20.95
N SER A 317 25.47 1.36 20.72
CA SER A 317 26.55 1.61 21.68
C SER A 317 26.53 3.03 22.25
N MET A 318 26.15 4.01 21.42
CA MET A 318 26.03 5.42 21.76
C MET A 318 24.66 5.81 22.34
N ASN A 319 23.64 4.94 22.27
CA ASN A 319 22.30 5.21 22.78
C ASN A 319 21.64 3.97 23.37
N LYS A 320 21.60 3.90 24.70
CA LYS A 320 21.07 2.74 25.41
C LYS A 320 19.72 3.00 26.09
N VAL A 321 19.23 4.23 26.04
CA VAL A 321 17.93 4.61 26.61
C VAL A 321 16.80 3.89 25.86
N ASP A 322 15.76 3.48 26.57
CA ASP A 322 14.65 2.71 25.99
C ASP A 322 13.51 3.60 25.50
N PHE A 323 13.28 4.73 26.14
CA PHE A 323 12.27 5.71 25.75
C PHE A 323 12.84 7.13 25.74
N HIS A 324 12.64 7.81 24.62
CA HIS A 324 12.93 9.23 24.51
C HIS A 324 11.68 10.08 24.47
N PHE A 325 11.73 11.22 25.16
CA PHE A 325 10.70 12.25 25.12
C PHE A 325 11.29 13.59 24.65
N ALA A 326 10.57 14.30 23.78
CA ALA A 326 11.02 15.61 23.29
C ALA A 326 9.85 16.54 22.99
N ASP A 327 9.95 17.78 23.45
CA ASP A 327 8.94 18.83 23.27
C ASP A 327 9.53 20.16 22.77
N ALA A 328 10.85 20.33 22.80
CA ALA A 328 11.54 21.60 22.56
C ALA A 328 12.73 21.45 21.59
N GLU A 329 13.33 22.58 21.22
CA GLU A 329 14.59 22.61 20.48
C GLU A 329 15.78 22.12 21.33
N LYS A 330 16.97 22.02 20.72
CA LYS A 330 18.16 21.41 21.34
C LYS A 330 18.62 22.12 22.62
N ASP A 331 18.47 23.44 22.68
CA ASP A 331 18.79 24.26 23.85
C ASP A 331 17.66 24.28 24.89
N GLY A 332 16.57 23.54 24.65
CA GLY A 332 15.37 23.53 25.49
C GLY A 332 14.43 24.72 25.25
N SER A 333 14.72 25.57 24.27
CA SER A 333 13.87 26.70 23.90
C SER A 333 12.65 26.28 23.08
N ASP A 334 11.66 27.18 23.03
CA ASP A 334 10.42 27.06 22.25
C ASP A 334 9.67 25.72 22.40
N SER A 335 9.33 25.33 23.63
CA SER A 335 8.55 24.12 23.84
C SER A 335 7.21 24.13 23.08
N THR A 336 6.89 22.98 22.48
CA THR A 336 5.60 22.66 21.83
C THR A 336 4.49 22.31 22.81
N VAL A 337 4.81 22.16 24.10
CA VAL A 337 3.85 21.93 25.19
C VAL A 337 3.46 23.26 25.84
N ILE A 338 2.16 23.50 25.99
CA ILE A 338 1.62 24.68 26.67
C ILE A 338 1.50 24.41 28.18
N GLN A 339 0.96 23.25 28.54
CA GLN A 339 0.71 22.83 29.92
C GLN A 339 1.90 22.06 30.51
N GLN A 340 2.95 22.81 30.85
CA GLN A 340 4.24 22.27 31.30
C GLN A 340 4.15 21.39 32.54
N ASP A 341 3.32 21.75 33.53
CA ASP A 341 3.21 20.98 34.78
C ASP A 341 2.53 19.62 34.55
N ASN A 342 1.51 19.58 33.69
CA ASN A 342 0.85 18.34 33.29
C ASN A 342 1.81 17.42 32.55
N TYR A 343 2.64 17.98 31.67
CA TYR A 343 3.65 17.23 30.93
C TYR A 343 4.73 16.67 31.83
N LYS A 344 5.33 17.47 32.72
CA LYS A 344 6.35 17.00 33.68
C LYS A 344 5.81 15.89 34.57
N THR A 345 4.60 16.05 35.10
CA THR A 345 3.93 15.02 35.91
C THR A 345 3.70 13.73 35.12
N LEU A 346 3.26 13.85 33.86
CA LEU A 346 3.08 12.70 32.98
C LEU A 346 4.39 11.94 32.79
N LEU A 347 5.45 12.65 32.40
CA LEU A 347 6.76 12.05 32.13
C LEU A 347 7.32 11.36 33.37
N GLN A 348 7.24 12.00 34.54
CA GLN A 348 7.70 11.38 35.79
C GLN A 348 6.96 10.07 36.08
N LYS A 349 5.63 10.06 35.97
CA LYS A 349 4.81 8.84 36.18
C LYS A 349 5.15 7.75 35.16
N LEU A 350 5.36 8.11 33.90
CA LEU A 350 5.75 7.16 32.86
C LEU A 350 7.14 6.59 33.14
N SER A 351 8.13 7.44 33.42
CA SER A 351 9.50 7.04 33.72
C SER A 351 9.60 6.15 34.95
N GLU A 352 8.88 6.50 36.02
CA GLU A 352 8.81 5.69 37.24
C GLU A 352 8.25 4.30 36.91
N MET A 353 7.08 4.23 36.26
CA MET A 353 6.45 2.97 35.87
C MET A 353 7.34 2.11 34.95
N LEU A 354 8.01 2.74 33.97
CA LEU A 354 8.90 2.04 33.05
C LEU A 354 10.11 1.43 33.78
N TYR A 355 10.68 2.16 34.73
CA TYR A 355 11.83 1.69 35.49
C TYR A 355 11.44 0.65 36.54
N THR A 356 10.46 0.94 37.40
CA THR A 356 10.11 0.07 38.53
C THR A 356 9.52 -1.25 38.09
N ASP A 357 8.67 -1.24 37.07
CA ASP A 357 7.88 -2.42 36.71
C ASP A 357 8.55 -3.23 35.60
N TYR A 358 9.40 -2.60 34.79
CA TYR A 358 9.96 -3.20 33.58
C TYR A 358 11.48 -3.10 33.45
N ALA A 359 12.16 -2.36 34.33
CA ALA A 359 13.58 -2.04 34.25
C ALA A 359 13.96 -1.40 32.90
N LEU A 360 13.12 -0.49 32.41
CA LEU A 360 13.31 0.24 31.16
C LEU A 360 13.69 1.70 31.45
N GLU A 361 14.78 2.16 30.83
CA GLU A 361 15.28 3.52 31.03
C GLU A 361 14.56 4.52 30.13
N SER A 362 14.34 5.73 30.65
CA SER A 362 13.77 6.82 29.85
C SER A 362 14.50 8.13 30.15
N ASP A 363 14.64 8.99 29.15
CA ASP A 363 15.06 10.36 29.38
C ASP A 363 13.84 11.29 29.42
N LEU A 364 13.70 12.05 30.51
CA LEU A 364 12.56 12.96 30.67
C LEU A 364 12.55 14.06 29.60
N GLN A 365 13.73 14.45 29.10
CA GLN A 365 13.88 15.38 27.99
C GLN A 365 15.16 15.06 27.21
N SER A 366 15.01 14.49 26.02
CA SER A 366 16.14 14.05 25.22
C SER A 366 16.80 15.21 24.49
N GLN A 367 18.03 15.55 24.87
CA GLN A 367 18.88 16.39 24.01
C GLN A 367 19.38 15.65 22.76
N ARG A 368 19.19 14.32 22.69
CA ARG A 368 19.60 13.52 21.53
C ARG A 368 18.67 13.69 20.34
N PHE A 369 17.37 13.78 20.61
CA PHE A 369 16.33 13.89 19.57
C PHE A 369 15.48 15.16 19.74
N PRO A 370 16.10 16.36 19.71
CA PRO A 370 15.37 17.61 19.85
C PRO A 370 14.41 17.81 18.68
N LEU A 371 13.43 18.69 18.87
CA LEU A 371 12.55 19.09 17.78
C LEU A 371 13.33 19.95 16.79
N THR A 372 12.99 19.79 15.50
CA THR A 372 13.49 20.66 14.44
C THR A 372 12.40 21.64 14.05
N LYS A 373 12.74 22.80 13.48
CA LYS A 373 11.77 23.80 13.00
C LYS A 373 10.65 23.27 12.08
N ASN A 374 10.90 22.15 11.39
CA ASN A 374 9.94 21.53 10.48
C ASN A 374 9.04 20.48 11.16
N ASN A 375 9.25 20.22 12.46
CA ASN A 375 8.46 19.28 13.21
C ASN A 375 6.97 19.61 13.13
N LEU A 376 6.13 18.58 13.04
CA LEU A 376 4.69 18.72 12.93
C LEU A 376 4.08 19.61 14.02
N GLY A 377 4.55 19.54 15.27
CA GLY A 377 4.07 20.41 16.36
C GLY A 377 4.22 21.90 16.06
N TYR A 378 5.41 22.32 15.61
CA TYR A 378 5.63 23.72 15.20
C TYR A 378 4.80 24.11 13.97
N ARG A 379 4.63 23.20 13.01
CA ARG A 379 3.83 23.44 11.80
C ARG A 379 2.34 23.60 12.10
N LEU A 380 1.81 22.85 13.05
CA LEU A 380 0.44 23.00 13.53
C LEU A 380 0.25 24.38 14.19
N ARG A 381 1.18 24.78 15.07
CA ARG A 381 1.18 26.11 15.70
C ARG A 381 1.23 27.25 14.66
N GLN A 382 2.11 27.16 13.67
CA GLN A 382 2.21 28.14 12.57
C GLN A 382 0.91 28.27 11.76
N LYS A 383 0.10 27.20 11.71
CA LYS A 383 -1.22 27.18 11.05
C LYS A 383 -2.37 27.61 11.98
N GLY A 384 -2.05 28.09 13.19
CA GLY A 384 -3.04 28.55 14.17
C GLY A 384 -3.77 27.41 14.90
N ILE A 385 -3.25 26.18 14.86
CA ILE A 385 -3.79 25.07 15.64
C ILE A 385 -3.07 25.06 16.99
N VAL A 386 -3.78 25.50 18.04
CA VAL A 386 -3.26 25.60 19.40
C VAL A 386 -3.56 24.31 20.16
N CYS A 387 -2.53 23.54 20.47
CA CYS A 387 -2.61 22.31 21.25
C CYS A 387 -1.25 21.97 21.87
N ASN A 388 -1.25 21.14 22.90
CA ASN A 388 -0.02 20.59 23.48
C ASN A 388 0.54 19.52 22.54
N THR A 389 1.81 19.60 22.16
CA THR A 389 2.45 18.55 21.35
C THR A 389 3.73 18.09 22.03
N PHE A 390 4.00 16.78 22.01
CA PHE A 390 5.33 16.26 22.31
C PHE A 390 5.58 14.97 21.53
N VAL A 391 6.83 14.55 21.47
CA VAL A 391 7.28 13.35 20.77
C VAL A 391 7.61 12.25 21.78
N LEU A 392 7.10 11.05 21.51
CA LEU A 392 7.40 9.82 22.23
C LEU A 392 8.13 8.85 21.29
N ARG A 393 9.32 8.41 21.72
CA ARG A 393 10.24 7.56 20.96
C ARG A 393 10.68 6.33 21.74
N PRO A 394 9.89 5.25 21.75
CA PRO A 394 10.36 3.97 22.27
C PRO A 394 11.45 3.39 21.35
N SER A 395 12.27 2.49 21.89
CA SER A 395 13.25 1.76 21.09
C SER A 395 12.56 0.76 20.16
N CYS A 396 13.19 0.52 19.00
CA CYS A 396 12.79 -0.55 18.10
C CYS A 396 12.79 -1.91 18.82
N ASP A 397 13.68 -2.11 19.81
CA ASP A 397 13.74 -3.33 20.62
C ASP A 397 12.43 -3.59 21.37
N ILE A 398 11.89 -2.55 22.03
CA ILE A 398 10.60 -2.67 22.72
C ILE A 398 9.48 -2.90 21.73
N ILE A 399 9.44 -2.13 20.65
CA ILE A 399 8.34 -2.16 19.68
C ILE A 399 8.29 -3.51 18.94
N ASN A 400 9.44 -4.10 18.63
CA ASN A 400 9.55 -5.23 17.71
C ASN A 400 9.92 -6.56 18.38
N PHE A 401 10.61 -6.54 19.52
CA PHE A 401 11.23 -7.73 20.10
C PHE A 401 10.84 -8.00 21.56
N ASP A 402 10.38 -7.00 22.32
CA ASP A 402 9.93 -7.21 23.71
C ASP A 402 8.54 -7.90 23.77
N ASN A 403 8.46 -9.01 24.51
CA ASN A 403 7.23 -9.78 24.71
C ASN A 403 6.21 -9.10 25.65
N ARG A 404 6.60 -8.00 26.30
CA ARG A 404 5.79 -7.18 27.20
C ARG A 404 5.23 -5.94 26.50
N ARG A 405 5.54 -5.72 25.20
CA ARG A 405 5.18 -4.49 24.47
C ARG A 405 3.71 -4.08 24.55
N LEU A 406 2.76 -5.01 24.49
CA LEU A 406 1.33 -4.70 24.65
C LEU A 406 0.96 -4.35 26.09
N LEU A 407 1.60 -5.00 27.07
CA LEU A 407 1.44 -4.66 28.47
C LEU A 407 2.00 -3.26 28.75
N ILE A 408 3.17 -2.94 28.23
CA ILE A 408 3.79 -1.62 28.34
C ILE A 408 2.87 -0.57 27.69
N ALA A 409 2.40 -0.81 26.46
CA ALA A 409 1.46 0.09 25.78
C ALA A 409 0.17 0.30 26.59
N TYR A 410 -0.40 -0.76 27.19
CA TYR A 410 -1.56 -0.66 28.07
C TYR A 410 -1.28 0.22 29.29
N ARG A 411 -0.16 0.00 30.00
CA ARG A 411 0.21 0.78 31.18
C ARG A 411 0.45 2.25 30.85
N MET A 412 1.14 2.52 29.75
CA MET A 412 1.33 3.88 29.24
C MET A 412 -0.01 4.54 28.92
N ALA A 413 -0.91 3.85 28.22
CA ALA A 413 -2.23 4.37 27.90
C ALA A 413 -3.04 4.73 29.15
N THR A 414 -3.01 3.90 30.19
CA THR A 414 -3.70 4.18 31.46
C THR A 414 -3.17 5.44 32.13
N ILE A 415 -1.84 5.61 32.20
CA ILE A 415 -1.22 6.81 32.80
C ILE A 415 -1.53 8.06 31.97
N ILE A 416 -1.41 7.98 30.63
CA ILE A 416 -1.74 9.08 29.72
C ILE A 416 -3.20 9.48 29.86
N SER A 417 -4.12 8.51 29.92
CA SER A 417 -5.55 8.75 30.09
C SER A 417 -5.85 9.47 31.41
N GLN A 418 -5.28 8.98 32.52
CA GLN A 418 -5.45 9.60 33.84
C GLN A 418 -4.93 11.04 33.88
N GLN A 419 -3.76 11.29 33.29
CA GLN A 419 -3.11 12.60 33.37
C GLN A 419 -3.67 13.62 32.36
N LEU A 420 -3.99 13.19 31.13
CA LEU A 420 -4.31 14.09 30.03
C LEU A 420 -5.77 14.03 29.59
N ASP A 421 -6.50 12.95 29.87
CA ASP A 421 -7.88 12.75 29.41
C ASP A 421 -8.87 12.49 30.56
N ALA A 422 -8.55 13.00 31.77
CA ALA A 422 -9.38 12.90 32.97
C ALA A 422 -9.79 11.44 33.32
N GLY A 423 -8.95 10.47 32.95
CA GLY A 423 -9.21 9.05 33.17
C GLY A 423 -10.34 8.47 32.31
N ARG A 424 -10.77 9.17 31.24
CA ARG A 424 -11.85 8.72 30.34
C ARG A 424 -11.67 7.27 29.92
N GLY A 425 -10.46 6.91 29.50
CA GLY A 425 -10.10 5.57 29.08
C GLY A 425 -10.94 5.06 27.91
N ILE A 426 -10.86 3.75 27.70
CA ILE A 426 -11.52 3.08 26.59
C ILE A 426 -13.04 3.01 26.80
N GLN A 427 -13.82 3.33 25.77
CA GLN A 427 -15.28 3.21 25.83
C GLN A 427 -15.74 1.83 25.32
N PRO A 428 -16.91 1.31 25.77
CA PRO A 428 -17.41 0.01 25.33
C PRO A 428 -17.54 -0.15 23.81
N ASP A 429 -17.87 0.94 23.11
CA ASP A 429 -17.99 0.95 21.66
C ASP A 429 -16.65 0.83 20.93
N ASP A 430 -15.54 1.30 21.55
CA ASP A 430 -14.19 1.28 20.98
C ASP A 430 -13.56 -0.13 20.94
N VAL A 431 -14.15 -1.09 21.67
CA VAL A 431 -13.63 -2.46 21.87
C VAL A 431 -14.53 -3.56 21.31
N LYS A 432 -15.56 -3.22 20.55
CA LYS A 432 -16.46 -4.23 19.97
C LYS A 432 -15.70 -5.32 19.21
N ASP A 433 -14.64 -4.93 18.50
CA ASP A 433 -13.82 -5.85 17.72
C ASP A 433 -12.83 -6.66 18.57
N PHE A 434 -12.46 -6.23 19.78
CA PHE A 434 -11.58 -7.01 20.67
C PHE A 434 -12.17 -8.36 21.07
N LYS A 435 -13.50 -8.49 21.03
CA LYS A 435 -14.22 -9.73 21.35
C LYS A 435 -14.22 -10.74 20.20
N GLU A 436 -13.69 -10.36 19.05
CA GLU A 436 -13.79 -11.13 17.81
C GLU A 436 -12.52 -11.93 17.53
N THR A 437 -12.72 -13.19 17.15
CA THR A 437 -11.64 -14.14 16.80
C THR A 437 -11.33 -14.16 15.31
N GLU A 438 -11.84 -13.18 14.56
CA GLU A 438 -11.68 -13.07 13.11
C GLU A 438 -10.24 -12.69 12.70
N PHE A 439 -10.04 -12.46 11.40
CA PHE A 439 -8.72 -12.24 10.80
C PHE A 439 -8.51 -10.76 10.46
N GLY A 440 -7.32 -10.22 10.77
CA GLY A 440 -6.93 -8.86 10.41
C GLY A 440 -7.77 -7.76 11.08
N TYR A 441 -7.74 -6.58 10.49
CA TYR A 441 -8.53 -5.42 10.92
C TYR A 441 -9.88 -5.40 10.19
N LYS A 442 -10.92 -4.92 10.88
CA LYS A 442 -12.28 -4.83 10.31
C LYS A 442 -12.47 -3.61 9.41
N GLU A 443 -11.76 -2.52 9.69
CA GLU A 443 -11.81 -1.29 8.93
C GLU A 443 -10.96 -1.42 7.67
N ILE A 444 -11.53 -2.02 6.62
CA ILE A 444 -10.93 -2.02 5.29
C ILE A 444 -12.01 -1.58 4.30
N ILE A 445 -12.21 -0.27 4.22
CA ILE A 445 -12.69 0.36 3.00
C ILE A 445 -11.79 1.57 2.76
N TYR A 446 -10.71 1.33 2.03
CA TYR A 446 -10.14 2.37 1.21
C TYR A 446 -10.37 1.98 -0.24
N VAL A 447 -11.30 2.69 -0.88
CA VAL A 447 -11.46 2.73 -2.33
C VAL A 447 -10.86 4.08 -2.71
N ASP A 448 -9.76 4.06 -3.44
CA ASP A 448 -9.25 5.25 -4.14
C ASP A 448 -10.22 5.60 -5.29
#